data_AF-A0AA88UWF9-F1
#
_entry.id   AF-A0AA88UWF9-F1
#
_cell.length_a   1.000
_cell.length_b   1.000
_cell.length_c   1.000
_cell.angle_alpha   90.00
_cell.angle_beta   90.00
_cell.angle_gamma   90.00
#
_symmetry.space_group_name_H-M   'P 1'
#
loop_
_entity.id
_entity.type
_entity.pdbx_description
1 polymer ?
#
loop_
_entity_poly.entity_id
_entity_poly.type
_entity_poly.pdbx_seq_one_letter_code
_entity_poly.pdbx_strand_id
1 'polypeptide(L)'
;MEESGQAESEQPLQSFNTHEAGLASIPRWLEVLLAKEFFNSCLVHEAEKKNEENTLCLDCCTGLCSHCLPPHKAHNLLQVNFANVITQTTF
;
A
#
# COMPACT_ATOMS: atom_id res chain seq x y z
N MET A 1 -34.23 44.35 14.36
CA MET A 1 -34.49 42.90 14.13
C MET A 1 -33.35 42.45 13.25
N GLU A 2 -32.21 42.25 13.91
CA GLU A 2 -31.00 41.68 13.33
C GLU A 2 -31.08 40.16 13.47
N GLU A 3 -30.17 39.48 12.75
CA GLU A 3 -29.97 38.03 12.62
C GLU A 3 -30.95 37.29 11.70
N SER A 4 -30.55 36.42 10.77
CA SER A 4 -29.25 35.90 10.30
C SER A 4 -29.59 35.23 8.95
N GLY A 5 -28.87 35.43 7.85
CA GLY A 5 -27.53 34.90 7.65
C GLY A 5 -27.58 33.39 7.34
N GLN A 6 -28.02 33.00 6.15
CA GLN A 6 -27.85 31.62 5.67
C GLN A 6 -26.74 31.60 4.61
N ALA A 7 -25.53 31.30 5.08
CA ALA A 7 -24.42 30.84 4.27
C ALA A 7 -23.89 29.57 4.93
N GLU A 8 -24.26 28.40 4.40
CA GLU A 8 -23.55 27.14 4.66
C GLU A 8 -23.49 26.36 3.36
N SER A 9 -22.47 26.70 2.58
CA SER A 9 -21.90 25.87 1.54
C SER A 9 -20.80 25.03 2.18
N GLU A 10 -21.03 23.74 2.44
CA GLU A 10 -19.95 22.82 2.76
C GLU A 10 -20.09 21.52 1.97
N GLN A 11 -19.03 21.23 1.24
CA GLN A 11 -18.89 20.23 0.20
C GLN A 11 -18.72 18.83 0.82
N PRO A 12 -19.25 17.76 0.20
CA PRO A 12 -18.65 16.44 0.37
C PRO A 12 -17.32 16.40 -0.38
N LEU A 13 -16.28 16.01 0.37
CA LEU A 13 -14.87 15.95 0.02
C LEU A 13 -14.58 15.35 -1.36
N GLN A 14 -13.64 15.97 -2.07
CA GLN A 14 -13.11 15.52 -3.36
C GLN A 14 -12.42 14.15 -3.28
N SER A 15 -12.42 13.52 -4.46
CA SER A 15 -11.48 12.51 -5.01
C SER A 15 -11.48 11.14 -4.32
N PHE A 16 -11.63 10.02 -5.04
CA PHE A 16 -10.77 9.59 -6.13
C PHE A 16 -11.57 8.95 -7.28
N ASN A 17 -11.87 9.72 -8.31
CA ASN A 17 -12.16 9.16 -9.63
C ASN A 17 -10.82 8.85 -10.27
N THR A 18 -10.31 7.62 -10.19
CA THR A 18 -9.16 7.21 -11.01
C THR A 18 -9.64 6.92 -12.43
N HIS A 19 -9.74 7.98 -13.21
CA HIS A 19 -9.49 8.11 -14.65
C HIS A 19 -9.62 6.83 -15.51
N GLU A 20 -10.69 6.80 -16.31
CA GLU A 20 -10.70 6.19 -17.64
C GLU A 20 -9.55 6.80 -18.47
N ALA A 21 -8.48 6.04 -18.71
CA ALA A 21 -7.40 6.43 -19.62
C ALA A 21 -6.96 5.23 -20.46
N GLY A 22 -7.27 5.29 -21.76
CA GLY A 22 -6.85 4.36 -22.80
C GLY A 22 -5.36 4.44 -23.17
N LEU A 23 -4.47 4.44 -22.18
CA LEU A 23 -3.03 4.22 -22.33
C LEU A 23 -2.59 3.35 -21.16
N ALA A 24 -2.60 2.02 -21.35
CA ALA A 24 -2.17 0.97 -20.42
C ALA A 24 -2.26 1.38 -18.93
N SER A 25 -3.44 1.24 -18.31
CA SER A 25 -3.59 1.49 -16.87
C SER A 25 -2.60 0.59 -16.12
N ILE A 26 -1.64 1.20 -15.44
CA ILE A 26 -0.70 0.47 -14.58
C ILE A 26 -1.56 -0.26 -13.53
N PRO A 27 -1.33 -1.56 -13.29
CA PRO A 27 -2.12 -2.27 -12.31
C PRO A 27 -1.86 -1.71 -10.91
N ARG A 28 -2.91 -1.60 -10.10
CA ARG A 28 -2.85 -0.95 -8.78
C ARG A 28 -1.78 -1.53 -7.85
N TRP A 29 -1.52 -2.83 -7.93
CA TRP A 29 -0.44 -3.45 -7.15
C TRP A 29 0.95 -2.90 -7.51
N LEU A 30 1.15 -2.49 -8.76
CA LEU A 30 2.41 -1.92 -9.23
C LEU A 30 2.56 -0.46 -8.76
N GLU A 31 1.47 0.30 -8.73
CA GLU A 31 1.46 1.64 -8.11
C GLU A 31 1.85 1.55 -6.63
N VAL A 32 1.25 0.61 -5.88
CA VAL A 32 1.57 0.41 -4.46
C VAL A 32 3.01 -0.10 -4.28
N LEU A 33 3.47 -1.02 -5.12
CA LEU A 33 4.84 -1.52 -5.08
C LEU A 33 5.88 -0.39 -5.32
N LEU A 34 5.57 0.57 -6.18
CA LEU A 34 6.47 1.69 -6.47
C LEU A 34 6.40 2.82 -5.42
N ALA A 35 5.23 3.04 -4.83
CA ALA A 35 5.02 4.11 -3.86
C ALA A 35 5.35 3.71 -2.41
N LYS A 36 5.28 2.41 -2.08
CA LYS A 36 5.42 1.93 -0.70
C LYS A 36 6.86 1.69 -0.33
N GLU A 37 7.26 2.22 0.82
CA GLU A 37 8.47 1.84 1.51
C GLU A 37 8.24 0.47 2.18
N PHE A 38 8.78 -0.60 1.57
CA PHE A 38 8.84 -1.92 2.18
C PHE A 38 9.85 -1.93 3.33
N PHE A 39 9.82 -2.93 4.21
CA PHE A 39 10.65 -3.03 5.43
C PHE A 39 10.21 -2.13 6.60
N ASN A 40 9.04 -1.50 6.50
CA ASN A 40 8.43 -0.81 7.63
C ASN A 40 7.80 -1.80 8.63
N SER A 41 7.65 -1.36 9.87
CA SER A 41 6.92 -2.13 10.89
C SER A 41 5.43 -2.12 10.60
N CYS A 42 4.81 -3.29 10.65
CA CYS A 42 3.38 -3.43 10.51
C CYS A 42 2.65 -2.69 11.63
N LEU A 43 1.76 -1.77 11.26
CA LEU A 43 1.00 -0.96 12.23
C LEU A 43 0.03 -1.79 13.08
N VAL A 44 -0.44 -2.94 12.56
CA VAL A 44 -1.35 -3.85 13.27
C VAL A 44 -0.58 -4.73 14.25
N HIS A 45 0.64 -5.12 13.91
CA HIS A 45 1.47 -6.05 14.67
C HIS A 45 2.75 -5.37 15.18
N GLU A 46 2.68 -4.10 15.54
CA GLU A 46 3.86 -3.29 15.88
C GLU A 46 4.62 -3.87 17.08
N ALA A 47 3.91 -4.40 18.08
CA ALA A 47 4.51 -4.97 19.29
C ALA A 47 5.09 -6.39 19.10
N GLU A 48 4.84 -7.03 17.97
CA GLU A 48 5.23 -8.42 17.73
C GLU A 48 6.63 -8.53 17.13
N LYS A 49 7.33 -9.63 17.46
CA LYS A 49 8.58 -9.98 16.76
C LYS A 49 8.25 -10.36 15.31
N LYS A 50 9.14 -10.03 14.37
CA LYS A 50 8.98 -10.26 12.91
C LYS A 50 7.76 -9.51 12.32
N ASN A 51 7.58 -8.27 12.76
CA ASN A 51 6.55 -7.33 12.29
C ASN A 51 6.92 -6.60 11.00
N GLU A 52 8.09 -6.88 10.42
CA GLU A 52 8.55 -6.22 9.19
C GLU A 52 7.65 -6.59 7.99
N GLU A 53 7.12 -5.56 7.32
CA GLU A 53 6.34 -5.69 6.09
C GLU A 53 7.28 -5.91 4.89
N ASN A 54 7.65 -7.16 4.67
CA ASN A 54 8.50 -7.58 3.55
C ASN A 54 7.73 -8.28 2.42
N THR A 55 6.41 -8.38 2.55
CA THR A 55 5.54 -9.04 1.57
C THR A 55 4.41 -8.09 1.16
N LEU A 56 4.11 -8.00 -0.13
CA LEU A 56 2.96 -7.28 -0.68
C LEU A 56 1.87 -8.27 -1.07
N CYS A 57 0.63 -8.05 -0.65
CA CYS A 57 -0.51 -8.74 -1.23
C CYS A 57 -0.97 -7.99 -2.48
N LEU A 58 -1.00 -8.64 -3.64
CA LEU A 58 -1.41 -8.01 -4.91
C LEU A 58 -2.93 -7.80 -4.96
N ASP A 59 -3.72 -8.72 -4.39
CA ASP A 59 -5.18 -8.60 -4.37
C ASP A 59 -5.66 -7.51 -3.41
N CYS A 60 -5.01 -7.39 -2.25
CA CYS A 60 -5.34 -6.37 -1.24
C CYS A 60 -4.54 -5.08 -1.39
N CYS A 61 -3.53 -5.06 -2.26
CA CYS A 61 -2.63 -3.91 -2.45
C CYS A 61 -2.05 -3.37 -1.12
N THR A 62 -1.64 -4.26 -0.21
CA THR A 62 -1.15 -3.90 1.14
C THR A 62 0.12 -4.65 1.53
N GLY A 63 0.96 -4.00 2.31
CA GLY A 63 2.10 -4.65 2.98
C GLY A 63 1.62 -5.61 4.06
N LEU A 64 2.34 -6.71 4.19
CA LEU A 64 2.08 -7.79 5.13
C LEU A 64 3.38 -8.14 5.85
N CYS A 65 3.30 -8.24 7.17
CA CYS A 65 4.31 -8.91 7.97
C CYS A 65 4.00 -10.41 8.10
N SER A 66 4.87 -11.15 8.76
CA SER A 66 4.72 -12.60 8.95
C SER A 66 3.39 -13.00 9.61
N HIS A 67 2.82 -12.15 10.46
CA HIS A 67 1.53 -12.36 11.13
C HIS A 67 0.32 -12.00 10.28
N CYS A 68 0.49 -11.18 9.23
CA CYS A 68 -0.57 -10.86 8.28
C CYS A 68 -0.71 -11.91 7.17
N LEU A 69 0.23 -12.85 7.04
CA LEU A 69 0.19 -13.90 6.01
C LEU A 69 -0.97 -14.91 6.15
N PRO A 70 -1.34 -15.40 7.36
CA PRO A 70 -2.38 -16.41 7.51
C PRO A 70 -3.74 -16.05 6.88
N PRO A 71 -4.28 -14.83 7.04
CA PRO A 71 -5.52 -14.45 6.36
C PRO A 71 -5.36 -14.26 4.83
N HIS A 72 -4.14 -14.06 4.32
CA HIS A 72 -3.86 -13.85 2.90
C HIS A 72 -3.32 -15.10 2.18
N LYS A 73 -3.46 -16.30 2.76
CA LYS A 73 -2.96 -17.55 2.17
C LYS A 73 -3.52 -17.88 0.78
N ALA A 74 -4.71 -17.40 0.46
CA ALA A 74 -5.36 -17.61 -0.83
C ALA A 74 -5.08 -16.49 -1.85
N HIS A 75 -4.34 -15.46 -1.46
CA HIS A 75 -4.05 -14.31 -2.31
C HIS A 75 -2.69 -14.46 -2.99
N ASN A 76 -2.49 -13.67 -4.03
CA ASN A 76 -1.22 -13.51 -4.70
C ASN A 76 -0.31 -12.61 -3.85
N LEU A 77 0.81 -13.19 -3.41
CA LEU A 77 1.78 -12.53 -2.54
C LEU A 77 3.10 -12.33 -3.29
N LEU A 78 3.65 -11.12 -3.18
CA LEU A 78 4.95 -10.76 -3.71
C LEU A 78 5.90 -10.44 -2.56
N GLN A 79 6.89 -11.29 -2.32
CA GLN A 79 7.92 -11.02 -1.34
C GLN A 79 8.97 -10.07 -1.92
N VAL A 80 9.17 -8.92 -1.27
CA VAL A 80 10.15 -7.92 -1.69
C VAL A 80 11.49 -8.29 -1.05
N ASN A 81 12.38 -8.88 -1.84
CA ASN A 81 13.75 -9.15 -1.45
C ASN A 81 14.68 -8.38 -2.38
N PHE A 82 15.35 -7.34 -1.88
CA PHE A 82 16.49 -6.76 -2.57
C PHE A 82 17.67 -7.71 -2.41
N ALA A 83 17.69 -8.82 -3.15
CA ALA A 83 18.90 -9.62 -3.26
C ALA A 83 19.98 -8.71 -3.84
N ASN A 84 21.01 -8.40 -3.04
CA ASN A 84 22.22 -7.77 -3.55
C ASN A 84 22.86 -8.74 -4.56
N VAL A 85 22.57 -8.56 -5.85
CA VAL A 85 23.29 -9.26 -6.94
C VAL A 85 24.70 -8.65 -7.14
N ILE A 86 25.30 -8.12 -6.08
CA ILE A 86 26.64 -7.50 -6.08
C ILE A 86 27.51 -8.14 -4.99
N THR A 87 27.66 -9.47 -5.01
CA THR A 87 28.77 -10.15 -4.31
C THR A 87 29.27 -11.42 -5.02
N GLN A 88 29.06 -11.56 -6.33
CA GLN A 88 29.76 -12.60 -7.13
C GLN A 88 30.73 -11.99 -8.16
N THR A 89 31.46 -10.95 -7.74
CA THR A 89 32.78 -10.67 -8.34
C THR A 89 33.83 -11.09 -7.33
N THR A 90 34.03 -12.41 -7.24
CA THR A 90 35.28 -12.95 -6.71
C THR A 90 36.11 -13.35 -7.93
N PHE A 91 37.27 -12.73 -8.03
CA PHE A 91 38.28 -12.91 -9.08
C PHE A 91 38.71 -14.37 -9.26
#